data_AF-Q17VJ8-F1
#
_entry.id   AF-Q17VJ8-F1
#
_cell.length_a   1.000
_cell.length_b   1.000
_cell.length_c   1.000
_cell.angle_alpha   90.00
_cell.angle_beta   90.00
_cell.angle_gamma   90.00
#
_symmetry.space_group_name_H-M   'P 1'
#
loop_
_entity.id
_entity.type
_entity.pdbx_description
1 polymer ?
#
loop_
_entity_poly.entity_id
_entity_poly.type
_entity_poly.pdbx_seq_one_letter_code
_entity_poly.pdbx_strand_id
1 'polypeptide(L)'
;MGIKEKEIELETLKREIAQAEASLEQDFIKHMVDKTDEKIEDLFFSNKPEFYRFVFTEQNHYLREKLTDKVSRAMDLSDEIQKDKDQEALEKDKEAFLKAHPEANMDELVEFYNEEIPNRIKTQIDKLEGVAFFEAVLDYFNALNAKEEPKSEEEAKLPKEALGNGVSGVGYSHNDSVMTRY
;
A
#
# COMPACT_ATOMS: atom_id res chain seq x y z
N MET A 1 -12.88 11.80 -17.35
CA MET A 1 -13.37 12.57 -16.21
C MET A 1 -12.16 12.94 -15.38
N GLY A 2 -11.98 14.22 -15.03
CA GLY A 2 -10.90 14.65 -14.14
C GLY A 2 -11.17 14.27 -12.67
N ILE A 3 -10.14 14.22 -11.83
CA ILE A 3 -10.28 13.85 -10.40
C ILE A 3 -11.38 14.67 -9.70
N LYS A 4 -11.45 15.98 -9.97
CA LYS A 4 -12.48 16.86 -9.41
C LYS A 4 -13.90 16.48 -9.84
N GLU A 5 -14.09 16.03 -11.07
CA GLU A 5 -15.40 15.58 -11.57
C GLU A 5 -15.80 14.26 -10.90
N LYS A 6 -14.84 13.34 -10.74
CA LYS A 6 -15.04 12.07 -10.02
C LYS A 6 -15.37 12.31 -8.54
N GLU A 7 -14.71 13.26 -7.88
CA GLU A 7 -15.00 13.63 -6.48
C GLU A 7 -16.42 14.18 -6.31
N ILE A 8 -16.89 15.00 -7.26
CA ILE A 8 -18.27 15.52 -7.27
C ILE A 8 -19.28 14.39 -7.49
N GLU A 9 -19.02 13.47 -8.42
CA GLU A 9 -19.87 12.30 -8.64
C GLU A 9 -19.93 11.39 -7.40
N LEU A 10 -18.78 11.15 -6.75
CA LEU A 10 -18.71 10.36 -5.52
C LEU A 10 -19.47 11.01 -4.37
N GLU A 11 -19.37 12.33 -4.19
CA GLU A 11 -20.13 13.05 -3.17
C GLU A 11 -21.64 12.99 -3.46
N THR A 12 -22.03 13.09 -4.73
CA THR A 12 -23.42 12.96 -5.18
C THR A 12 -23.94 11.55 -4.89
N LEU A 13 -23.19 10.51 -5.24
CA LEU A 13 -23.56 9.11 -4.95
C LEU A 13 -23.69 8.85 -3.44
N LYS A 14 -22.79 9.41 -2.61
CA LYS A 14 -22.90 9.31 -1.14
C LYS A 14 -24.19 9.93 -0.62
N ARG A 15 -24.57 11.10 -1.13
CA ARG A 15 -25.84 11.76 -0.76
C ARG A 15 -27.04 10.95 -1.23
N GLU A 16 -27.00 10.40 -2.43
CA GLU A 16 -28.06 9.53 -2.95
C GLU A 16 -28.20 8.23 -2.15
N ILE A 17 -27.09 7.61 -1.74
CA ILE A 17 -27.10 6.42 -0.87
C ILE A 17 -27.72 6.78 0.47
N ALA A 18 -27.30 7.86 1.12
CA ALA A 18 -27.86 8.29 2.40
C ALA A 18 -29.36 8.62 2.30
N GLN A 19 -29.80 9.22 1.20
CA GLN A 19 -31.21 9.49 0.94
C GLN A 19 -32.00 8.19 0.68
N ALA A 20 -31.42 7.26 -0.09
CA ALA A 20 -32.03 5.97 -0.37
C ALA A 20 -32.16 5.13 0.90
N GLU A 21 -31.15 5.17 1.80
CA GLU A 21 -31.19 4.55 3.12
C GLU A 21 -32.30 5.14 4.01
N ALA A 22 -32.49 6.46 3.97
CA ALA A 22 -33.52 7.15 4.75
C ALA A 22 -34.96 6.81 4.29
N SER A 23 -35.18 6.54 3.00
CA SER A 23 -36.48 6.07 2.49
C SER A 23 -36.62 4.54 2.53
N LEU A 24 -35.51 3.83 2.74
CA LEU A 24 -35.42 2.39 2.56
C LEU A 24 -36.32 1.61 3.51
N GLU A 25 -36.44 2.05 4.76
CA GLU A 25 -37.32 1.40 5.74
C GLU A 25 -38.79 1.52 5.33
N GLN A 26 -39.25 2.71 4.91
CA GLN A 26 -40.65 2.88 4.49
C GLN A 26 -40.96 2.13 3.19
N ASP A 27 -40.04 2.14 2.23
CA ASP A 27 -40.24 1.44 0.97
C ASP A 27 -40.12 -0.09 1.14
N PHE A 28 -39.26 -0.55 2.06
CA PHE A 28 -39.21 -1.95 2.46
C PHE A 28 -40.50 -2.39 3.16
N ILE A 29 -41.08 -1.57 4.03
CA ILE A 29 -42.38 -1.87 4.65
C ILE A 29 -43.46 -2.04 3.57
N LYS A 30 -43.53 -1.14 2.57
CA LYS A 30 -44.48 -1.29 1.46
C LYS A 30 -44.23 -2.57 0.67
N HIS A 31 -42.97 -2.88 0.36
CA HIS A 31 -42.59 -4.11 -0.31
C HIS A 31 -43.02 -5.36 0.47
N MET A 32 -42.84 -5.36 1.79
CA MET A 32 -43.26 -6.45 2.67
C MET A 32 -44.78 -6.59 2.75
N VAL A 33 -45.53 -5.47 2.73
CA VAL A 33 -47.00 -5.50 2.65
C VAL A 33 -47.45 -6.18 1.37
N ASP A 34 -46.80 -5.91 0.23
CA ASP A 34 -47.14 -6.54 -1.05
C ASP A 34 -46.73 -8.03 -1.11
N LYS A 35 -45.70 -8.43 -0.36
CA LYS A 35 -45.14 -9.80 -0.35
C LYS A 35 -45.75 -10.70 0.72
N THR A 36 -46.48 -10.15 1.68
CA THR A 36 -47.11 -10.90 2.76
C THR A 36 -48.52 -11.29 2.32
N ASP A 37 -48.69 -12.51 1.83
CA ASP A 37 -49.99 -13.09 1.52
C ASP A 37 -50.58 -13.87 2.71
N GLU A 38 -51.81 -14.37 2.59
CA GLU A 38 -52.47 -15.15 3.66
C GLU A 38 -51.62 -16.33 4.17
N LYS A 39 -50.77 -16.92 3.33
CA LYS A 39 -49.90 -18.04 3.76
C LYS A 39 -48.75 -17.53 4.62
N ILE A 40 -48.15 -16.41 4.26
CA ILE A 40 -47.11 -15.76 5.08
C ILE A 40 -47.71 -15.20 6.37
N GLU A 41 -48.93 -14.64 6.33
CA GLU A 41 -49.65 -14.22 7.53
C GLU A 41 -49.93 -15.41 8.45
N ASP A 42 -50.33 -16.57 7.90
CA ASP A 42 -50.49 -17.79 8.68
C ASP A 42 -49.19 -18.19 9.38
N LEU A 43 -48.02 -18.09 8.71
CA LEU A 43 -46.73 -18.37 9.35
C LEU A 43 -46.51 -17.52 10.61
N PHE A 44 -47.01 -16.29 10.69
CA PHE A 44 -46.90 -15.48 11.91
C PHE A 44 -47.62 -16.13 13.11
N PHE A 45 -48.72 -16.85 12.87
CA PHE A 45 -49.50 -17.51 13.92
C PHE A 45 -49.12 -18.98 14.11
N SER A 46 -48.82 -19.70 13.02
CA SER A 46 -48.57 -21.14 13.00
C SER A 46 -47.09 -21.47 13.18
N ASN A 47 -46.15 -20.63 12.71
CA ASN A 47 -44.71 -20.87 12.76
C ASN A 47 -43.86 -19.58 12.73
N LYS A 48 -43.87 -18.84 13.85
CA LYS A 48 -43.14 -17.56 14.01
C LYS A 48 -41.67 -17.59 13.55
N PRO A 49 -40.86 -18.62 13.87
CA PRO A 49 -39.48 -18.67 13.39
C PRO A 49 -39.36 -18.60 11.87
N GLU A 50 -40.23 -19.30 11.13
CA GLU A 50 -40.20 -19.32 9.68
C GLU A 50 -40.68 -18.00 9.08
N PHE A 51 -41.68 -17.36 9.70
CA PHE A 51 -42.09 -16.00 9.35
C PHE A 51 -40.92 -15.00 9.43
N TYR A 52 -40.17 -14.97 10.54
CA TYR A 52 -39.03 -14.05 10.65
C TYR A 52 -37.89 -14.39 9.69
N ARG A 53 -37.65 -15.68 9.37
CA ARG A 53 -36.69 -16.07 8.33
C ARG A 53 -37.07 -15.53 6.96
N PHE A 54 -38.36 -15.59 6.61
CA PHE A 54 -38.88 -15.00 5.38
C PHE A 54 -38.64 -13.48 5.36
N VAL A 55 -39.03 -12.77 6.43
CA VAL A 55 -38.83 -11.30 6.54
C VAL A 55 -37.35 -10.92 6.36
N PHE A 56 -36.42 -11.61 7.02
CA PHE A 56 -34.99 -11.32 6.87
C PHE A 56 -34.45 -11.67 5.48
N THR A 57 -34.99 -12.70 4.84
CA THR A 57 -34.59 -13.08 3.48
C THR A 57 -35.02 -12.01 2.47
N GLU A 58 -36.27 -11.56 2.54
CA GLU A 58 -36.79 -10.48 1.69
C GLU A 58 -36.09 -9.15 1.98
N GLN A 59 -35.78 -8.84 3.24
CA GLN A 59 -34.97 -7.66 3.61
C GLN A 59 -33.61 -7.68 2.92
N ASN A 60 -32.89 -8.81 3.01
CA ASN A 60 -31.57 -8.95 2.39
C ASN A 60 -31.64 -8.88 0.87
N HIS A 61 -32.69 -9.43 0.25
CA HIS A 61 -32.92 -9.34 -1.19
C HIS A 61 -33.18 -7.90 -1.62
N TYR A 62 -34.09 -7.22 -0.93
CA TYR A 62 -34.47 -5.82 -1.20
C TYR A 62 -33.27 -4.86 -1.06
N LEU A 63 -32.47 -5.03 -0.01
CA LEU A 63 -31.24 -4.27 0.21
C LEU A 63 -30.23 -4.50 -0.92
N ARG A 64 -30.04 -5.75 -1.34
CA ARG A 64 -29.11 -6.07 -2.44
C ARG A 64 -29.55 -5.41 -3.76
N GLU A 65 -30.82 -5.54 -4.13
CA GLU A 65 -31.32 -4.94 -5.38
C GLU A 65 -31.23 -3.40 -5.40
N LYS A 66 -31.35 -2.74 -4.24
CA LYS A 66 -31.40 -1.26 -4.18
C LYS A 66 -30.07 -0.60 -3.87
N LEU A 67 -29.18 -1.25 -3.13
CA LEU A 67 -27.92 -0.67 -2.68
C LEU A 67 -26.68 -1.28 -3.35
N THR A 68 -26.71 -2.53 -3.81
CA THR A 68 -25.49 -3.19 -4.31
C THR A 68 -24.89 -2.46 -5.51
N ASP A 69 -25.70 -2.03 -6.48
CA ASP A 69 -25.18 -1.34 -7.68
C ASP A 69 -24.60 0.05 -7.37
N LYS A 70 -25.28 0.83 -6.50
CA LYS A 70 -24.85 2.18 -6.12
C LYS A 70 -23.62 2.15 -5.20
N VAL A 71 -23.58 1.22 -4.26
CA VAL A 71 -22.44 1.04 -3.36
C VAL A 71 -21.23 0.49 -4.12
N SER A 72 -21.42 -0.47 -5.03
CA SER A 72 -20.35 -0.95 -5.91
C SER A 72 -19.77 0.18 -6.73
N ARG A 73 -20.62 0.96 -7.42
CA ARG A 73 -20.16 2.10 -8.21
C ARG A 73 -19.44 3.16 -7.38
N ALA A 74 -19.90 3.42 -6.14
CA ALA A 74 -19.21 4.34 -5.24
C ALA A 74 -17.83 3.83 -4.78
N MET A 75 -17.69 2.52 -4.59
CA MET A 75 -16.40 1.88 -4.28
C MET A 75 -15.46 1.93 -5.50
N ASP A 76 -15.94 1.53 -6.68
CA ASP A 76 -15.15 1.56 -7.92
C ASP A 76 -14.65 2.98 -8.21
N LEU A 77 -15.52 3.98 -8.07
CA LEU A 77 -15.16 5.39 -8.28
C LEU A 77 -14.17 5.89 -7.21
N SER A 78 -14.28 5.42 -5.97
CA SER A 78 -13.32 5.75 -4.91
C SER A 78 -11.94 5.18 -5.21
N ASP A 79 -11.86 3.93 -5.68
CA ASP A 79 -10.61 3.27 -6.03
C ASP A 79 -9.96 3.96 -7.25
N GLU A 80 -10.76 4.34 -8.25
CA GLU A 80 -10.29 5.13 -9.38
C GLU A 80 -9.71 6.50 -8.95
N ILE A 81 -10.41 7.23 -8.07
CA ILE A 81 -9.92 8.51 -7.56
C ILE A 81 -8.60 8.34 -6.82
N GLN A 82 -8.47 7.29 -5.99
CA GLN A 82 -7.25 7.04 -5.25
C GLN A 82 -6.09 6.75 -6.20
N LYS A 83 -6.31 5.88 -7.20
CA LYS A 83 -5.30 5.56 -8.22
C LYS A 83 -4.87 6.80 -9.01
N ASP A 84 -5.82 7.64 -9.43
CA ASP A 84 -5.51 8.86 -10.17
C ASP A 84 -4.69 9.85 -9.29
N LYS A 85 -5.01 9.96 -8.00
CA LYS A 85 -4.24 10.79 -7.05
C LYS A 85 -2.82 10.26 -6.82
N ASP A 86 -2.67 8.95 -6.68
CA ASP A 86 -1.36 8.32 -6.51
C ASP A 86 -0.49 8.55 -7.75
N GLN A 87 -1.08 8.50 -8.94
CA GLN A 87 -0.38 8.80 -10.18
C GLN A 87 0.01 10.29 -10.29
N GLU A 88 -0.90 11.23 -10.00
CA GLU A 88 -0.57 12.66 -9.99
C GLU A 88 0.52 13.00 -8.96
N ALA A 89 0.49 12.35 -7.79
CA ALA A 89 1.52 12.52 -6.76
C ALA A 89 2.88 12.00 -7.25
N LEU A 90 2.91 10.80 -7.83
CA LEU A 90 4.13 10.20 -8.39
C LEU A 90 4.73 11.07 -9.50
N GLU A 91 3.91 11.57 -10.43
CA GLU A 91 4.36 12.45 -11.51
C GLU A 91 4.94 13.74 -10.94
N LYS A 92 4.28 14.35 -9.96
CA LYS A 92 4.77 15.56 -9.29
C LYS A 92 6.09 15.31 -8.55
N ASP A 93 6.24 14.19 -7.87
CA ASP A 93 7.47 13.84 -7.15
C ASP A 93 8.62 13.55 -8.13
N LYS A 94 8.34 12.90 -9.26
CA LYS A 94 9.30 12.71 -10.36
C LYS A 94 9.75 14.05 -10.93
N GLU A 95 8.83 14.96 -11.21
CA GLU A 95 9.16 16.31 -11.70
C GLU A 95 9.98 17.11 -10.67
N ALA A 96 9.62 17.03 -9.39
CA ALA A 96 10.36 17.70 -8.31
C ALA A 96 11.79 17.16 -8.19
N PHE A 97 11.97 15.85 -8.28
CA PHE A 97 13.28 15.22 -8.32
C PHE A 97 14.09 15.66 -9.54
N LEU A 98 13.53 15.60 -10.75
CA LEU A 98 14.24 16.01 -11.98
C LEU A 98 14.61 17.49 -11.97
N LYS A 99 13.84 18.33 -11.28
CA LYS A 99 14.17 19.74 -11.08
C LYS A 99 15.36 19.93 -10.13
N ALA A 100 15.49 19.07 -9.12
CA ALA A 100 16.62 19.08 -8.18
C ALA A 100 17.87 18.43 -8.78
N HIS A 101 17.69 17.42 -9.64
CA HIS A 101 18.73 16.63 -10.29
C HIS A 101 18.54 16.62 -11.82
N PRO A 102 18.78 17.75 -12.50
CA PRO A 102 18.62 17.85 -13.96
C PRO A 102 19.57 16.93 -14.74
N GLU A 103 20.67 16.50 -14.13
CA GLU A 103 21.63 15.52 -14.65
C GLU A 103 21.18 14.07 -14.53
N ALA A 104 20.17 13.78 -13.68
CA ALA A 104 19.72 12.42 -13.44
C ALA A 104 18.82 11.91 -14.59
N ASN A 105 19.13 10.73 -15.11
CA ASN A 105 18.31 10.05 -16.09
C ASN A 105 17.35 9.08 -15.40
N MET A 106 16.05 9.36 -15.47
CA MET A 106 15.04 8.52 -14.81
C MET A 106 14.94 7.10 -15.38
N ASP A 107 15.17 6.93 -16.68
CA ASP A 107 15.10 5.60 -17.28
C ASP A 107 16.23 4.72 -16.74
N GLU A 108 17.42 5.29 -16.57
CA GLU A 108 18.60 4.63 -16.00
C GLU A 108 18.43 4.32 -14.51
N LEU A 109 17.87 5.25 -13.73
CA LEU A 109 17.58 5.01 -12.30
C LEU A 109 16.52 3.91 -12.10
N VAL A 110 15.53 3.82 -12.98
CA VAL A 110 14.51 2.76 -12.94
C VAL A 110 15.10 1.41 -13.32
N GLU A 111 15.93 1.35 -14.37
CA GLU A 111 16.65 0.14 -14.76
C GLU A 111 17.58 -0.34 -13.64
N PHE A 112 18.38 0.58 -13.08
CA PHE A 112 19.24 0.31 -11.94
C PHE A 112 18.46 -0.20 -10.72
N TYR A 113 17.34 0.45 -10.37
CA TYR A 113 16.47 -0.01 -9.30
C TYR A 113 16.00 -1.45 -9.58
N ASN A 114 15.57 -1.77 -10.79
CA ASN A 114 15.03 -3.09 -11.12
C ASN A 114 16.10 -4.19 -11.18
N GLU A 115 17.27 -3.90 -11.73
CA GLU A 115 18.26 -4.93 -12.09
C GLU A 115 19.42 -5.02 -11.08
N GLU A 116 19.86 -3.90 -10.53
CA GLU A 116 21.12 -3.83 -9.78
C GLU A 116 20.93 -3.71 -8.26
N ILE A 117 19.80 -3.17 -7.78
CA ILE A 117 19.58 -3.04 -6.34
C ILE A 117 19.23 -4.40 -5.71
N PRO A 118 20.00 -4.89 -4.72
CA PRO A 118 19.70 -6.12 -4.01
C PRO A 118 18.34 -6.03 -3.27
N ASN A 119 17.59 -7.12 -3.22
CA ASN A 119 16.25 -7.15 -2.57
C ASN A 119 16.23 -6.58 -1.14
N ARG A 120 17.30 -6.80 -0.35
CA ARG A 120 17.41 -6.23 0.99
C ARG A 120 17.38 -4.69 0.98
N ILE A 121 18.02 -4.07 0.01
CA ILE A 121 18.05 -2.61 -0.13
C ILE A 121 16.76 -2.10 -0.79
N LYS A 122 16.22 -2.82 -1.80
CA LYS A 122 14.89 -2.53 -2.36
C LYS A 122 13.83 -2.38 -1.26
N THR A 123 13.73 -3.37 -0.37
CA THR A 123 12.75 -3.30 0.74
C THR A 123 12.95 -2.14 1.73
N GLN A 124 14.12 -1.49 1.74
CA GLN A 124 14.35 -0.28 2.53
C GLN A 124 13.94 0.97 1.76
N ILE A 125 14.27 1.02 0.47
CA ILE A 125 13.90 2.09 -0.45
C ILE A 125 12.38 2.13 -0.65
N ASP A 126 11.72 0.97 -0.75
CA ASP A 126 10.26 0.84 -0.93
C ASP A 126 9.43 1.40 0.24
N LYS A 127 10.07 1.67 1.38
CA LYS A 127 9.43 2.32 2.54
C LYS A 127 9.49 3.84 2.46
N LEU A 128 10.32 4.38 1.57
CA LEU A 128 10.44 5.81 1.34
C LEU A 128 9.33 6.22 0.38
N GLU A 129 8.71 7.35 0.67
CA GLU A 129 7.61 7.89 -0.13
C GLU A 129 8.06 9.17 -0.85
N GLY A 130 7.47 9.40 -2.02
CA GLY A 130 7.68 10.59 -2.84
C GLY A 130 9.13 10.83 -3.25
N VAL A 131 9.58 12.08 -3.17
CA VAL A 131 10.93 12.48 -3.65
C VAL A 131 12.06 11.71 -2.96
N ALA A 132 11.89 11.36 -1.68
CA ALA A 132 12.90 10.62 -0.91
C ALA A 132 13.19 9.21 -1.48
N PHE A 133 12.21 8.59 -2.14
CA PHE A 133 12.42 7.34 -2.87
C PHE A 133 13.45 7.54 -3.98
N PHE A 134 13.23 8.55 -4.84
CA PHE A 134 14.11 8.83 -5.97
C PHE A 134 15.51 9.27 -5.52
N GLU A 135 15.60 10.07 -4.44
CA GLU A 135 16.88 10.45 -3.82
C GLU A 135 17.67 9.23 -3.35
N ALA A 136 17.02 8.28 -2.67
CA ALA A 136 17.70 7.08 -2.19
C ALA A 136 18.20 6.16 -3.32
N VAL A 137 17.46 6.07 -4.42
CA VAL A 137 17.89 5.34 -5.62
C VAL A 137 19.11 6.02 -6.24
N LEU A 138 19.08 7.34 -6.39
CA LEU A 138 20.20 8.13 -6.93
C LEU A 138 21.44 8.07 -6.03
N ASP A 139 21.29 8.16 -4.71
CA ASP A 139 22.38 8.05 -3.74
C ASP A 139 23.08 6.69 -3.85
N TYR A 140 22.29 5.62 -3.99
CA TYR A 140 22.83 4.28 -4.13
C TYR A 140 23.52 4.07 -5.49
N PHE A 141 22.94 4.62 -6.57
CA PHE A 141 23.53 4.63 -7.91
C PHE A 141 24.89 5.34 -7.91
N ASN A 142 24.96 6.55 -7.35
CA ASN A 142 26.19 7.32 -7.22
C ASN A 142 27.23 6.61 -6.34
N ALA A 143 26.80 5.95 -5.25
CA ALA A 143 27.71 5.24 -4.34
C ALA A 143 28.34 3.99 -4.96
N LEU A 144 27.70 3.36 -5.95
CA LEU A 144 28.28 2.24 -6.70
C LEU A 144 29.18 2.73 -7.83
N ASN A 145 28.75 3.73 -8.60
CA ASN A 145 29.57 4.31 -9.66
C ASN A 145 30.84 4.99 -9.12
N ALA A 146 30.76 5.63 -7.95
CA ALA A 146 31.94 6.20 -7.27
C ALA A 146 32.95 5.14 -6.79
N LYS A 147 32.57 3.85 -6.74
CA LYS A 147 33.50 2.74 -6.43
C LYS A 147 34.14 2.13 -7.68
N GLU A 148 33.65 2.44 -8.87
CA GLU A 148 34.15 1.91 -10.15
C GLU A 148 35.11 2.85 -10.90
N GLU A 149 35.34 4.08 -10.43
CA GLU A 149 36.44 4.89 -10.97
C GLU A 149 37.82 4.33 -10.54
N PRO A 150 38.79 4.21 -11.48
CA PRO A 150 40.13 3.75 -11.15
C PRO A 150 40.79 4.78 -10.23
N LYS A 151 41.51 4.31 -9.20
CA LYS A 151 42.40 5.11 -8.35
C LYS A 151 43.11 6.22 -9.14
N SER A 152 42.61 7.45 -9.06
CA SER A 152 43.47 8.62 -9.14
C SER A 152 44.10 8.78 -7.77
N GLU A 153 45.39 8.49 -7.70
CA GLU A 153 46.25 8.77 -6.57
C GLU A 153 46.14 10.26 -6.19
N GLU A 154 45.47 10.57 -5.09
CA GLU A 154 45.79 11.77 -4.32
C GLU A 154 45.54 11.54 -2.83
N GLU A 155 46.63 11.65 -2.08
CA GLU A 155 46.77 11.39 -0.66
C GLU A 155 45.85 12.26 0.19
N ALA A 156 44.98 11.65 0.99
CA ALA A 156 44.36 12.31 2.15
C ALA A 156 44.34 11.39 3.38
N LYS A 157 45.53 11.24 3.98
CA LYS A 157 45.81 11.09 5.43
C LYS A 157 44.77 10.34 6.28
N LEU A 158 44.95 9.02 6.40
CA LEU A 158 44.51 8.29 7.60
C LEU A 158 45.52 8.53 8.74
N PRO A 159 45.08 8.79 9.99
CA PRO A 159 45.98 9.04 11.13
C PRO A 159 46.79 7.79 11.49
N LYS A 160 48.06 8.03 11.82
CA LYS A 160 49.12 7.03 12.08
C LYS A 160 48.73 6.07 13.22
N GLU A 161 48.93 4.78 12.97
CA GLU A 161 48.85 3.70 13.95
C GLU A 161 49.74 3.99 15.17
N ALA A 162 49.14 3.86 16.36
CA ALA A 162 49.86 3.92 17.62
C ALA A 162 50.67 2.64 17.84
N LEU A 163 51.99 2.79 17.93
CA LEU A 163 52.95 1.76 18.30
C LEU A 163 52.63 1.18 19.70
N GLY A 164 52.20 -0.08 19.72
CA GLY A 164 52.17 -0.92 20.91
C GLY A 164 53.32 -1.93 20.86
N ASN A 165 54.38 -1.63 21.62
CA ASN A 165 55.65 -2.36 21.69
C ASN A 165 55.44 -3.83 22.14
N GLY A 166 56.06 -4.77 21.43
CA GLY A 166 55.95 -6.20 21.68
C GLY A 166 56.72 -6.70 22.90
N VAL A 167 56.34 -7.89 23.38
CA VAL A 167 57.23 -8.80 24.09
C VAL A 167 57.05 -10.21 23.52
N SER A 168 58.18 -10.71 23.05
CA SER A 168 58.46 -12.02 22.47
C SER A 168 58.26 -13.16 23.46
N GLY A 169 57.84 -14.33 22.98
CA GLY A 169 57.80 -15.57 23.77
C GLY A 169 57.64 -16.81 22.91
N VAL A 170 58.76 -17.41 22.54
CA VAL A 170 58.91 -18.70 21.83
C VAL A 170 58.34 -19.84 22.69
N GLY A 171 57.64 -20.82 22.10
CA GLY A 171 57.30 -22.05 22.81
C GLY A 171 56.30 -23.00 22.15
N TYR A 172 56.82 -23.94 21.36
CA TYR A 172 56.41 -25.35 21.18
C TYR A 172 55.00 -25.85 21.55
N SER A 173 54.40 -26.52 20.55
CA SER A 173 53.91 -27.91 20.60
C SER A 173 52.68 -28.32 21.43
N HIS A 174 51.86 -29.12 20.74
CA HIS A 174 51.04 -30.25 21.21
C HIS A 174 49.65 -30.00 21.83
N ASN A 175 48.69 -30.73 21.23
CA ASN A 175 47.51 -31.39 21.80
C ASN A 175 47.06 -30.96 23.20
N ASP A 176 45.78 -30.60 23.34
CA ASP A 176 44.76 -31.57 23.76
C ASP A 176 43.34 -30.97 23.77
N SER A 177 42.42 -31.76 23.23
CA SER A 177 41.15 -32.19 23.82
C SER A 177 40.29 -31.26 24.71
N VAL A 178 39.04 -31.07 24.25
CA VAL A 178 37.78 -31.39 24.96
C VAL A 178 37.32 -30.53 26.17
N MET A 179 36.01 -30.23 26.17
CA MET A 179 35.14 -29.72 27.27
C MET A 179 35.41 -28.28 27.70
N THR A 180 34.43 -27.40 27.93
CA THR A 180 33.02 -27.48 28.35
C THR A 180 32.44 -26.09 27.97
N ARG A 181 31.14 -25.86 27.92
CA ARG A 181 30.37 -25.43 29.10
C ARG A 181 28.88 -25.45 28.76
N TYR A 182 28.13 -25.92 29.77
CA TYR A 182 26.72 -25.66 30.01
C TYR A 182 26.37 -24.18 29.93
#